data_AF-A0A0P9SKV9-F1
#
_entry.id   AF-A0A0P9SKV9-F1
#
_cell.length_a   1.000
_cell.length_b   1.000
_cell.length_c   1.000
_cell.angle_alpha   90.00
_cell.angle_beta   90.00
_cell.angle_gamma   90.00
#
_symmetry.space_group_name_H-M   'P 1'
#
loop_
_entity.id
_entity.type
_entity.pdbx_description
1 polymer ?
#
loop_
_entity_poly.entity_id
_entity_poly.type
_entity_poly.pdbx_seq_one_letter_code
_entity_poly.pdbx_strand_id
1 'polypeptide(L)'
;MMTDDYVGYNALALQPGVERLACMAHVRRKFVEAKKVQPQGKTGRADVALASINKLYGIERELKDVSDEQRYIGRQEKSLLELAKLK
;
A
#
# COMPACT_ATOMS: atom_id res chain seq x y z
N MET A 1 1.48 1.65 14.93
CA MET A 1 0.91 0.30 14.90
C MET A 1 0.34 0.00 13.52
N MET A 2 0.87 -1.00 12.82
CA MET A 2 0.35 -1.47 11.54
C MET A 2 -0.68 -2.58 11.78
N THR A 3 -1.90 -2.45 11.26
CA THR A 3 -2.99 -3.41 11.49
C THR A 3 -3.72 -3.78 10.21
N ASP A 4 -4.45 -4.88 10.25
CA ASP A 4 -5.33 -5.38 9.19
C ASP A 4 -6.74 -4.77 9.21
N ASP A 5 -6.95 -3.73 10.03
CA ASP A 5 -8.25 -3.09 10.31
C ASP A 5 -9.22 -3.98 11.11
N TYR A 6 -8.74 -4.98 11.85
CA TYR A 6 -9.57 -5.68 12.81
C TYR A 6 -10.07 -4.72 13.91
N VAL A 7 -11.38 -4.66 14.08
CA VAL A 7 -12.09 -3.68 14.95
C VAL A 7 -11.56 -3.70 16.39
N GLY A 8 -11.09 -4.85 16.88
CA GLY A 8 -10.51 -4.97 18.23
C GLY A 8 -9.29 -4.07 18.46
N TYR A 9 -8.55 -3.68 17.42
CA TYR A 9 -7.40 -2.78 17.53
C TYR A 9 -7.77 -1.29 17.59
N ASN A 10 -9.04 -0.94 17.36
CA ASN A 10 -9.47 0.46 17.31
C ASN A 10 -9.20 1.19 18.63
N ALA A 11 -9.46 0.53 19.77
CA ALA A 11 -9.21 1.12 21.10
C ALA A 11 -7.71 1.36 21.35
N LEU A 12 -6.85 0.46 20.88
CA LEU A 12 -5.39 0.61 21.01
C LEU A 12 -4.87 1.77 20.16
N ALA A 13 -5.43 1.96 18.97
CA ALA A 13 -5.07 3.05 18.09
C ALA A 13 -5.58 4.44 18.55
N LEU A 14 -6.38 4.51 19.63
CA LEU A 14 -6.77 5.77 20.28
C LEU A 14 -5.84 6.17 21.43
N GLN A 15 -4.87 5.33 21.79
CA GLN A 15 -3.95 5.64 22.87
C GLN A 15 -2.93 6.71 22.44
N PRO A 16 -2.53 7.60 23.36
CA PRO A 16 -1.48 8.58 23.09
C PRO A 16 -0.17 7.90 22.64
N GLY A 17 0.44 8.43 21.59
CA GLY A 17 1.68 7.89 21.02
C GLY A 17 1.50 6.74 20.03
N VAL A 18 0.27 6.28 19.78
CA VAL A 18 0.00 5.23 18.78
C VAL A 18 -0.44 5.84 17.45
N GLU A 19 0.47 5.84 16.47
CA GLU A 19 0.11 6.17 15.08
C GLU A 19 -0.48 4.95 14.37
N ARG A 20 -1.67 5.09 13.76
CA ARG A 20 -2.33 4.00 13.05
C ARG A 20 -1.81 3.90 11.61
N LEU A 21 -1.30 2.74 11.23
CA LEU A 21 -0.84 2.44 9.88
C LEU A 21 -1.67 1.30 9.28
N ALA A 22 -2.04 1.44 8.01
CA ALA A 22 -2.77 0.42 7.29
C ALA A 22 -1.82 -0.67 6.78
N CYS A 23 -2.20 -1.94 6.93
CA CYS A 23 -1.41 -3.03 6.37
C CYS A 23 -1.55 -3.10 4.85
N MET A 24 -0.48 -2.77 4.10
CA MET A 24 -0.51 -2.75 2.63
C MET A 24 -0.86 -4.10 1.99
N ALA A 25 -0.54 -5.22 2.64
CA ALA A 25 -0.96 -6.54 2.18
C ALA A 25 -2.49 -6.71 2.24
N HIS A 26 -3.12 -6.22 3.32
CA HIS A 26 -4.57 -6.25 3.48
C HIS A 26 -5.28 -5.27 2.56
N VAL A 27 -4.72 -4.06 2.37
CA VAL A 27 -5.19 -3.08 1.39
C VAL A 27 -5.23 -3.71 -0.01
N ARG A 28 -4.12 -4.32 -0.45
CA ARG A 28 -4.06 -5.01 -1.76
C ARG A 28 -5.10 -6.12 -1.86
N ARG A 29 -5.26 -6.96 -0.83
CA ARG A 29 -6.25 -8.05 -0.82
C ARG A 29 -7.66 -7.52 -1.04
N LYS A 30 -8.05 -6.43 -0.38
CA LYS A 30 -9.38 -5.82 -0.56
C LYS A 30 -9.62 -5.36 -2.00
N PHE A 31 -8.62 -4.78 -2.67
CA PHE A 31 -8.75 -4.43 -4.09
C PHE A 31 -8.80 -5.65 -5.01
N VAL A 32 -8.12 -6.75 -4.69
CA VAL A 32 -8.27 -8.03 -5.41
C VAL A 32 -9.70 -8.56 -5.29
N GLU A 33 -10.29 -8.55 -4.10
CA GLU A 33 -11.70 -8.95 -3.92
C GLU A 33 -12.65 -8.03 -4.67
N ALA A 34 -12.42 -6.71 -4.63
CA ALA A 34 -13.22 -5.74 -5.39
C ALA A 34 -13.15 -5.99 -6.91
N LYS A 35 -11.97 -6.37 -7.42
CA LYS A 35 -11.79 -6.74 -8.83
C LYS A 35 -12.59 -7.99 -9.21
N LYS A 36 -12.72 -8.97 -8.32
CA LYS A 36 -13.49 -10.21 -8.60
C LYS A 36 -14.98 -9.94 -8.83
N VAL A 37 -15.55 -8.94 -8.15
CA VAL A 37 -16.97 -8.57 -8.29
C VAL A 37 -17.21 -7.50 -9.35
N GLN A 38 -16.15 -6.96 -9.97
CA GLN A 38 -16.24 -5.99 -11.05
C GLN A 38 -16.69 -6.67 -12.35
N PRO A 39 -17.55 -6.02 -13.18
CA PRO A 39 -17.93 -6.55 -14.48
C PRO A 39 -16.72 -6.88 -15.36
N GLN A 40 -16.70 -8.08 -15.94
CA GLN A 40 -15.60 -8.54 -16.79
C GLN A 40 -15.46 -7.67 -18.06
N GLY A 41 -14.22 -7.46 -18.50
CA GLY A 41 -13.90 -6.74 -19.74
C GLY A 41 -13.79 -5.22 -19.62
N LYS A 42 -13.94 -4.63 -18.41
CA LYS A 42 -13.74 -3.19 -18.18
C LYS A 42 -12.64 -2.96 -17.16
N THR A 43 -11.73 -2.03 -17.45
CA THR A 43 -10.79 -1.48 -16.47
C THR A 43 -11.57 -0.61 -15.49
N GLY A 44 -11.47 -0.92 -14.20
CA GLY A 44 -12.16 -0.20 -13.14
C GLY A 44 -11.19 0.36 -12.10
N ARG A 45 -11.76 0.98 -11.06
CA ARG A 45 -10.96 1.59 -9.98
C ARG A 45 -10.09 0.57 -9.25
N ALA A 46 -10.56 -0.67 -9.11
CA ALA A 46 -9.78 -1.76 -8.51
C ALA A 46 -8.54 -2.09 -9.33
N ASP A 47 -8.63 -2.09 -10.66
CA ASP A 47 -7.48 -2.31 -11.55
C ASP A 47 -6.44 -1.20 -11.42
N VAL A 48 -6.89 0.05 -11.42
CA VAL A 48 -6.00 1.22 -11.25
C VAL A 48 -5.28 1.16 -9.92
N ALA A 49 -6.00 0.88 -8.82
CA ALA A 49 -5.41 0.75 -7.50
C ALA A 49 -4.39 -0.40 -7.43
N LEU A 50 -4.72 -1.58 -7.98
CA LEU A 50 -3.80 -2.72 -8.02
C LEU A 50 -2.56 -2.43 -8.87
N ALA A 51 -2.71 -1.71 -9.98
CA ALA A 51 -1.58 -1.30 -10.81
C ALA A 51 -0.63 -0.36 -10.03
N SER A 52 -1.18 0.63 -9.33
CA SER A 52 -0.38 1.56 -8.51
C SER A 52 0.32 0.85 -7.35
N ILE A 53 -0.35 -0.06 -6.64
CA ILE A 53 0.26 -0.88 -5.58
C ILE A 53 1.40 -1.75 -6.14
N ASN A 54 1.18 -2.36 -7.32
CA ASN A 54 2.20 -3.20 -7.95
C ASN A 54 3.45 -2.39 -8.33
N LYS A 55 3.31 -1.14 -8.77
CA LYS A 55 4.47 -0.27 -9.05
C LYS A 55 5.31 -0.02 -7.80
N LEU A 56 4.66 0.29 -6.67
CA LEU A 56 5.37 0.47 -5.39
C LEU A 56 6.08 -0.83 -4.96
N TYR A 57 5.45 -1.99 -5.12
CA TYR A 57 6.10 -3.27 -4.87
C TYR A 57 7.24 -3.58 -5.84
N GLY A 58 7.18 -3.08 -7.08
CA GLY A 58 8.28 -3.15 -8.02
C GLY A 58 9.51 -2.39 -7.51
N ILE A 59 9.31 -1.16 -7.05
CA ILE A 59 10.37 -0.33 -6.45
C ILE A 59 10.99 -1.02 -5.24
N GLU A 60 10.19 -1.59 -4.34
CA GLU A 60 10.70 -2.33 -3.18
C GLU A 60 11.51 -3.58 -3.56
N ARG A 61 11.15 -4.25 -4.67
CA ARG A 61 11.94 -5.39 -5.18
C ARG A 61 13.28 -4.93 -5.76
N GLU A 62 13.30 -3.81 -6.48
CA GLU A 62 14.54 -3.23 -7.01
C GLU A 62 15.49 -2.81 -5.88
N LEU A 63 14.95 -2.32 -4.76
CA LEU A 63 15.72 -1.85 -3.61
C LEU A 63 15.90 -2.92 -2.52
N LYS A 64 15.67 -4.20 -2.84
CA LYS A 64 15.71 -5.27 -1.85
C LYS A 64 17.13 -5.46 -1.27
N ASP A 65 18.13 -5.48 -2.12
CA ASP A 65 19.49 -5.91 -1.77
C ASP A 65 20.46 -4.76 -1.45
N VAL A 66 19.96 -3.52 -1.39
CA VAL A 66 20.75 -2.32 -1.04
C VAL A 66 20.70 -2.02 0.47
N SER A 67 21.55 -1.10 0.95
CA SER A 67 21.55 -0.68 2.36
C SER A 67 20.24 0.02 2.76
N ASP A 68 19.99 0.14 4.07
CA ASP A 68 18.79 0.81 4.56
C ASP A 68 18.75 2.29 4.17
N GLU A 69 19.89 2.98 4.19
CA GLU A 69 20.01 4.37 3.74
C GLU A 69 19.71 4.48 2.23
N GLN A 70 20.27 3.59 1.42
CA GLN A 70 20.05 3.57 -0.02
C GLN A 70 18.59 3.24 -0.36
N ARG A 71 17.98 2.31 0.38
CA ARG A 71 16.56 1.99 0.26
C ARG A 71 15.69 3.19 0.62
N TYR A 72 16.04 3.93 1.67
CA TYR A 72 15.34 5.16 2.03
C TYR A 72 15.42 6.21 0.93
N ILE A 73 16.62 6.50 0.41
CA ILE A 73 16.80 7.45 -0.70
C ILE A 73 16.00 7.02 -1.93
N GLY A 74 16.09 5.74 -2.31
CA GLY A 74 15.33 5.19 -3.44
C GLY A 74 13.81 5.31 -3.26
N ARG A 75 13.29 5.18 -2.02
CA ARG A 75 11.87 5.45 -1.73
C ARG A 75 11.52 6.92 -1.92
N GLN A 76 12.35 7.84 -1.44
CA GLN A 76 12.12 9.28 -1.61
C GLN A 76 12.10 9.67 -3.11
N GLU A 77 13.01 9.11 -3.91
CA GLU A 77 13.11 9.44 -5.34
C GLU A 77 12.04 8.77 -6.18
N LYS A 78 11.80 7.47 -5.99
CA LYS A 78 10.91 6.69 -6.87
C LYS A 78 9.49 6.55 -6.31
N SER A 79 9.38 6.19 -5.02
CA SER A 79 8.05 5.88 -4.44
C SER A 79 7.22 7.13 -4.22
N LEU A 80 7.81 8.25 -3.80
CA LEU A 80 7.06 9.51 -3.65
C LEU A 80 6.49 10.01 -4.98
N LEU A 81 7.22 9.84 -6.09
CA LEU A 81 6.72 10.23 -7.42
C LEU A 81 5.50 9.40 -7.83
N GLU A 82 5.49 8.10 -7.54
CA GLU A 82 4.31 7.26 -7.81
C GLU A 82 3.14 7.60 -6.87
N LEU A 83 3.41 7.90 -5.60
CA LEU A 83 2.37 8.32 -4.64
C LEU A 83 1.76 9.68 -4.99
N ALA A 84 2.56 10.62 -5.50
CA ALA A 84 2.08 11.94 -5.90
C ALA A 84 1.04 11.87 -7.02
N LYS A 85 1.04 10.82 -7.85
CA LYS A 85 0.07 10.58 -8.92
C LYS A 85 -1.31 10.11 -8.41
N LEU A 86 -1.43 9.82 -7.12
CA LEU A 86 -2.66 9.31 -6.48
C LEU A 86 -3.46 10.40 -5.75
N LYS A 87 -2.97 11.65 -5.73
CA LYS A 87 -3.71 12.83 -5.26
C LYS A 87 -4.68 13.32 -6.33
#